data_AF-A0A352IXJ0-F1
#
_entry.id   AF-A0A352IXJ0-F1
#
_cell.length_a   1.000
_cell.length_b   1.000
_cell.length_c   1.000
_cell.angle_alpha   90.00
_cell.angle_beta   90.00
_cell.angle_gamma   90.00
#
_symmetry.space_group_name_H-M   'P 1'
#
loop_
_entity.id
_entity.type
_entity.pdbx_description
1 polymer ?
#
loop_
_entity_poly.entity_id
_entity_poly.type
_entity_poly.pdbx_seq_one_letter_code
_entity_poly.pdbx_strand_id
1 'polypeptide(L)'
;ANVEGHYIRFTLHHSLKPDGGRLRVICEDSGQGFDFHNHPSVAPGNSPTMSGRYAGRGLLLLKRLAETIRFHEQGNHVEIVYDWQFARTAENRDD
;
A
#
# COMPACT_ATOMS: atom_id res chain seq x y z
N ALA A 1 -23.28 13.75 11.91
CA ALA A 1 -23.31 12.59 10.99
C ALA A 1 -23.56 11.35 11.83
N ASN A 2 -24.46 10.46 11.42
CA ASN A 2 -24.59 9.15 12.03
C ASN A 2 -23.42 8.29 11.54
N VAL A 3 -22.68 7.66 12.46
CA VAL A 3 -21.51 6.80 12.18
C VAL A 3 -21.78 5.34 12.52
N GLU A 4 -22.99 5.03 12.97
CA GLU A 4 -23.40 3.67 13.30
C GLU A 4 -23.34 2.78 12.05
N GLY A 5 -22.72 1.60 12.19
CA GLY A 5 -22.49 0.68 11.08
C GLY A 5 -21.31 1.03 10.16
N HIS A 6 -20.71 2.22 10.31
CA HIS A 6 -19.52 2.58 9.54
C HIS A 6 -18.24 2.02 10.15
N TYR A 7 -17.31 1.57 9.30
CA TYR A 7 -16.03 1.04 9.77
C TYR A 7 -14.89 1.36 8.81
N ILE A 8 -13.68 1.32 9.38
CA ILE A 8 -12.43 1.11 8.65
C ILE A 8 -11.75 -0.06 9.37
N ARG A 9 -11.37 -1.09 8.62
CA ARG A 9 -10.77 -2.32 9.13
C ARG A 9 -9.41 -2.51 8.49
N PHE A 10 -8.41 -2.71 9.34
CA PHE A 10 -7.07 -3.12 8.92
C PHE A 10 -6.84 -4.57 9.32
N THR A 11 -6.40 -5.39 8.36
CA THR A 11 -5.94 -6.76 8.60
C THR A 11 -4.48 -6.85 8.20
N LEU A 12 -3.64 -7.34 9.12
CA LEU A 12 -2.20 -7.42 8.94
C LEU A 12 -1.77 -8.89 9.00
N HIS A 13 -1.12 -9.36 7.95
CA HIS A 13 -0.52 -10.68 7.90
C HIS A 13 0.99 -10.56 7.77
N HIS A 14 1.70 -11.02 8.79
CA HIS A 14 3.15 -11.07 8.81
C HIS A 14 3.63 -12.49 8.49
N SER A 15 4.63 -12.61 7.62
CA SER A 15 5.28 -13.89 7.31
C SER A 15 6.77 -13.70 7.10
N LEU A 16 7.58 -14.66 7.54
CA LEU A 16 9.01 -14.69 7.24
C LEU A 16 9.26 -15.06 5.78
N LYS A 17 10.30 -14.49 5.19
CA LYS A 17 10.92 -14.92 3.94
C LYS A 17 12.34 -15.42 4.25
N PRO A 18 12.98 -16.22 3.38
CA PRO A 18 14.34 -16.73 3.63
C PRO A 18 15.38 -15.64 3.95
N ASP A 19 15.25 -14.46 3.35
CA ASP A 19 16.18 -13.34 3.47
C ASP A 19 15.57 -12.09 4.11
N GLY A 20 14.42 -12.22 4.78
CA GLY A 20 13.74 -11.09 5.40
C GLY A 20 12.30 -11.41 5.81
N GLY A 21 11.38 -10.52 5.46
CA GLY A 21 9.98 -10.71 5.80
C GLY A 21 9.03 -10.07 4.82
N ARG A 22 7.76 -10.38 5.02
CA ARG A 22 6.63 -9.86 4.27
C ARG A 22 5.53 -9.43 5.21
N LEU A 23 4.97 -8.26 4.93
CA LEU A 23 3.79 -7.73 5.58
C LEU A 23 2.74 -7.48 4.52
N ARG A 24 1.64 -8.22 4.58
CA ARG A 24 0.44 -7.97 3.78
C ARG A 24 -0.56 -7.19 4.63
N VAL A 25 -0.88 -5.98 4.20
CA VAL A 25 -1.84 -5.07 4.84
C VAL A 25 -3.08 -5.00 3.96
N ILE A 26 -4.24 -5.28 4.54
CA ILE A 26 -5.54 -5.11 3.89
C ILE A 26 -6.27 -4.00 4.62
N CYS A 27 -6.75 -3.01 3.88
CA CYS A 27 -7.60 -1.94 4.36
C CYS A 27 -8.97 -2.04 3.69
N GLU A 28 -10.02 -2.14 4.49
CA GLU A 28 -11.41 -2.20 4.03
C GLU A 28 -12.24 -1.15 4.77
N ASP A 29 -13.04 -0.37 4.07
CA ASP A 29 -14.00 0.55 4.69
C ASP A 29 -15.44 0.33 4.17
N SER A 30 -16.41 0.76 4.98
CA SER A 30 -17.84 0.58 4.70
C SER A 30 -18.40 1.61 3.70
N GLY A 31 -17.56 2.49 3.17
CA GLY A 31 -17.94 3.55 2.25
C GLY A 31 -18.13 3.04 0.83
N GLN A 32 -18.49 3.96 -0.07
CA GLN A 32 -18.75 3.64 -1.48
C GLN A 32 -17.46 3.43 -2.30
N GLY A 33 -16.29 3.67 -1.70
CA GLY A 33 -15.00 3.59 -2.38
C GLY A 33 -14.70 4.79 -3.29
N PHE A 34 -13.77 4.61 -4.23
CA PHE A 34 -13.36 5.59 -5.22
C PHE A 34 -12.95 4.93 -6.55
N ASP A 35 -13.14 5.65 -7.66
CA ASP A 35 -12.69 5.19 -8.98
C ASP A 35 -11.15 5.19 -9.07
N PHE A 36 -10.55 4.01 -8.90
CA PHE A 36 -9.11 3.81 -9.00
C PHE A 36 -8.62 3.54 -10.43
N HIS A 37 -9.51 3.24 -11.39
CA HIS A 37 -9.12 2.93 -12.77
C HIS A 37 -8.59 4.19 -13.48
N ASN A 38 -9.22 5.33 -13.21
CA ASN A 38 -8.84 6.63 -13.79
C ASN A 38 -7.96 7.47 -12.85
N HIS A 39 -7.51 6.91 -11.72
CA HIS A 39 -6.76 7.69 -10.76
C HIS A 39 -5.33 7.95 -11.27
N PRO A 40 -4.90 9.23 -11.41
CA PRO A 40 -3.61 9.58 -12.03
C PRO A 40 -2.41 8.93 -11.35
N SER A 41 -2.50 8.73 -10.04
CA SER A 41 -1.47 8.09 -9.22
C SER A 41 -1.49 6.56 -9.31
N VAL A 42 -2.51 5.92 -9.88
CA VAL A 42 -2.66 4.45 -9.98
C VAL A 42 -2.34 3.94 -11.39
N ALA A 43 -2.65 4.71 -12.44
CA ALA A 43 -2.40 4.35 -13.82
C ALA A 43 -0.92 4.01 -14.13
N PRO A 44 -0.64 2.91 -14.88
CA PRO A 44 0.70 2.58 -15.33
C PRO A 44 1.20 3.61 -16.36
N GLY A 45 2.44 4.09 -16.19
CA GLY A 45 3.09 5.02 -17.14
C GLY A 45 2.92 6.51 -16.83
N ASN A 46 2.10 6.90 -15.85
CA ASN A 46 2.03 8.30 -15.43
C ASN A 46 3.22 8.67 -14.55
N SER A 47 4.13 9.48 -15.10
CA SER A 47 5.00 10.35 -14.30
C SER A 47 4.10 11.28 -13.48
N PRO A 48 4.34 11.50 -12.17
CA PRO A 48 3.49 12.33 -11.35
C PRO A 48 3.64 13.79 -11.80
N THR A 49 2.83 14.21 -12.78
CA THR A 49 2.68 15.63 -13.07
C THR A 49 2.08 16.27 -11.83
N MET A 50 2.84 17.19 -11.22
CA MET A 50 2.51 17.96 -10.01
C MET A 50 1.32 18.90 -10.21
N SER A 51 0.16 18.42 -10.68
CA SER A 51 -1.05 19.21 -10.75
C SER A 51 -1.79 19.20 -9.40
N GLY A 52 -1.21 19.92 -8.43
CA GLY A 52 -1.95 20.70 -7.42
C GLY A 52 -2.91 20.01 -6.44
N ARG A 53 -3.10 18.69 -6.45
CA ARG A 53 -4.00 18.03 -5.49
C ARG A 53 -3.24 17.64 -4.22
N TYR A 54 -3.75 18.07 -3.06
CA TYR A 54 -3.27 17.65 -1.74
C TYR A 54 -3.48 16.14 -1.46
N ALA A 55 -4.16 15.43 -2.36
CA ALA A 55 -4.39 13.99 -2.35
C ALA A 55 -3.40 13.25 -3.27
N GLY A 56 -3.10 11.98 -2.96
CA GLY A 56 -2.26 11.11 -3.81
C GLY A 56 -0.79 11.01 -3.41
N ARG A 57 -0.27 11.88 -2.52
CA ARG A 57 1.09 11.73 -1.96
C ARG A 57 1.25 10.45 -1.17
N GLY A 58 0.27 10.10 -0.34
CA GLY A 58 0.23 8.84 0.40
C GLY A 58 0.26 7.65 -0.56
N LEU A 59 -0.60 7.65 -1.58
CA LEU A 59 -0.66 6.55 -2.55
C LEU A 59 0.62 6.39 -3.37
N LEU A 60 1.27 7.50 -3.74
CA LEU A 60 2.57 7.50 -4.38
C LEU A 60 3.65 6.89 -3.48
N LEU A 61 3.64 7.24 -2.18
CA LEU A 61 4.57 6.66 -1.21
C LEU A 61 4.35 5.15 -1.09
N LEU A 62 3.10 4.72 -0.93
CA LEU A 62 2.74 3.31 -0.87
C LEU A 62 3.28 2.60 -2.12
N LYS A 63 3.08 3.16 -3.32
CA LYS A 63 3.60 2.58 -4.57
C LYS A 63 5.13 2.44 -4.62
N ARG A 64 5.87 3.32 -3.96
CA ARG A 64 7.33 3.26 -3.93
C ARG A 64 7.86 2.23 -2.95
N LEU A 65 7.13 1.99 -1.87
CA LEU A 65 7.55 1.10 -0.77
C LEU A 65 7.01 -0.32 -0.93
N ALA A 66 5.84 -0.46 -1.53
CA ALA A 66 5.16 -1.72 -1.68
C ALA A 66 5.73 -2.51 -2.86
N GLU A 67 5.88 -3.80 -2.65
CA GLU A 67 6.10 -4.78 -3.72
C GLU A 67 4.87 -4.85 -4.62
N THR A 68 3.67 -4.86 -4.03
CA THR A 68 2.42 -4.81 -4.79
C THR A 68 1.35 -3.98 -4.08
N ILE A 69 0.49 -3.35 -4.87
CA ILE A 69 -0.75 -2.71 -4.43
C ILE A 69 -1.86 -3.20 -5.34
N ARG A 70 -2.96 -3.67 -4.75
CA ARG A 70 -4.17 -4.11 -5.46
C ARG A 70 -5.37 -3.40 -4.87
N PHE A 71 -6.16 -2.80 -5.74
CA PHE A 71 -7.47 -2.24 -5.41
C PHE A 71 -8.53 -3.28 -5.81
N HIS A 72 -9.50 -3.49 -4.94
CA HIS A 72 -10.60 -4.41 -5.12
C HIS A 72 -11.93 -3.64 -5.08
N GLU A 73 -12.99 -4.28 -5.56
CA GLU A 73 -14.36 -3.75 -5.53
C GLU A 73 -14.43 -2.33 -6.14
N GLN A 74 -15.01 -1.37 -5.41
CA GLN A 74 -15.13 0.03 -5.83
C GLN A 74 -14.00 0.89 -5.24
N GLY A 75 -12.88 0.30 -4.80
CA GLY A 75 -11.74 1.03 -4.22
C GLY A 75 -11.79 1.24 -2.70
N ASN A 76 -12.83 0.74 -2.02
CA ASN A 76 -12.93 0.68 -0.55
C ASN A 76 -12.21 -0.53 0.06
N HIS A 77 -11.64 -1.42 -0.76
CA HIS A 77 -10.84 -2.56 -0.32
C HIS A 77 -9.49 -2.54 -1.05
N VAL A 78 -8.40 -2.39 -0.29
CA VAL A 78 -7.04 -2.30 -0.81
C VAL A 78 -6.13 -3.30 -0.11
N GLU A 79 -5.40 -4.09 -0.89
CA GLU A 79 -4.33 -4.96 -0.41
C GLU A 79 -2.96 -4.39 -0.80
N ILE A 80 -2.04 -4.33 0.16
CA ILE A 80 -0.68 -3.82 0.00
C ILE A 80 0.29 -4.86 0.55
N VAL A 81 1.31 -5.21 -0.23
CA VAL A 81 2.37 -6.13 0.18
C VAL A 81 3.68 -5.37 0.28
N TYR A 82 4.31 -5.43 1.45
CA TYR A 82 5.67 -4.96 1.68
C TYR A 82 6.59 -6.15 1.88
N ASP A 83 7.70 -6.16 1.16
CA ASP A 83 8.81 -7.07 1.39
C ASP A 83 10.01 -6.26 1.88
N TRP A 84 10.72 -6.80 2.87
CA TRP A 84 12.02 -6.26 3.28
C TRP A 84 13.02 -7.40 3.39
N GLN A 85 14.29 -7.03 3.30
CA GLN A 85 15.39 -7.93 3.60
C GLN A 85 15.86 -7.68 5.04
N PHE A 86 16.34 -8.73 5.72
CA PHE A 86 17.11 -8.51 6.93
C PHE A 86 18.28 -7.62 6.59
N ALA A 87 18.53 -6.59 7.40
CA ALA A 87 19.79 -5.88 7.30
C ALA A 87 20.87 -6.95 7.43
N ARG A 88 21.69 -7.14 6.39
CA ARG A 88 22.96 -7.84 6.59
C ARG A 88 23.64 -7.03 7.66
N THR A 89 23.73 -7.56 8.88
CA THR A 89 24.74 -7.09 9.82
C THR A 89 26.03 -7.11 9.02
N ALA A 90 26.64 -5.94 8.86
CA ALA A 90 27.96 -5.83 8.25
C ALA A 90 28.96 -6.46 9.23
N GLU A 91 28.90 -7.78 9.37
CA GLU A 91 29.84 -8.58 10.12
C GLU A 91 30.33 -9.64 9.15
N ASN A 92 31.64 -9.67 8.95
CA ASN A 92 32.42 -10.42 7.95
C ASN A 92 32.65 -9.72 6.60
N ARG A 93 33.16 -8.49 6.66
CA ARG A 93 34.29 -8.10 5.82
C ARG A 93 35.45 -7.80 6.75
N ASP A 94 36.19 -8.83 7.13
CA ASP A 94 37.64 -8.82 7.31
C ASP A 94 38.10 -10.28 7.39
N ASP A 95 39.26 -10.53 6.77
CA ASP A 95 40.02 -11.77 6.51
C ASP A 95 39.69 -12.57 5.24
#